data_AF-A0AAW2K8J2-F1
#
_entry.id   AF-A0AAW2K8J2-F1
#
_cell.length_a   1.000
_cell.length_b   1.000
_cell.length_c   1.000
_cell.angle_alpha   90.00
_cell.angle_beta   90.00
_cell.angle_gamma   90.00
#
_symmetry.space_group_name_H-M   'P 1'
#
loop_
_entity.id
_entity.type
_entity.pdbx_description
1 polymer ?
#
loop_
_entity_poly.entity_id
_entity_poly.type
_entity_poly.pdbx_seq_one_letter_code
_entity_poly.pdbx_strand_id
1 'polypeptide(L)'
;MSGLADRFHDIVHAAEKPLWNSCTQSQLGAVAELVDIKVDGRISQEIYDRISQWVDHIFPHDHTLSLYYYNKKKIKDLGLPVEKIDACKNSCMLYWKDEIDLDYCKFCGEARYKATREQSPNSKKIPYDILRHLPLTPRLQRLYASKATAEQMM
;
A
#
# COMPACT_ATOMS: atom_id res chain seq x y z
N MET A 1 -13.62 -19.46 4.37
CA MET A 1 -13.15 -18.76 3.16
C MET A 1 -13.67 -17.32 3.03
N SER A 2 -14.18 -16.68 4.09
CA SER A 2 -14.94 -15.41 3.99
C SER A 2 -14.21 -14.12 4.41
N GLY A 3 -13.18 -14.18 5.26
CA GLY A 3 -12.70 -12.98 5.97
C GLY A 3 -12.01 -11.87 5.17
N LEU A 4 -11.63 -12.08 3.90
CA LEU A 4 -10.91 -11.05 3.10
C LEU A 4 -11.87 -10.18 2.29
N ALA A 5 -12.95 -10.77 1.78
CA ALA A 5 -14.00 -10.04 1.06
C ALA A 5 -14.83 -9.19 2.04
N ASP A 6 -15.18 -9.73 3.21
CA ASP A 6 -15.94 -9.00 4.23
C ASP A 6 -15.16 -7.76 4.71
N ARG A 7 -13.86 -7.93 5.02
CA ARG A 7 -12.98 -6.81 5.40
C ARG A 7 -12.89 -5.72 4.33
N PHE A 8 -12.85 -6.09 3.05
CA PHE A 8 -12.79 -5.10 1.97
C PHE A 8 -14.09 -4.28 1.92
N HIS A 9 -15.25 -4.93 1.99
CA HIS A 9 -16.54 -4.24 2.02
C HIS A 9 -16.67 -3.34 3.25
N ASP A 10 -16.19 -3.79 4.42
CA ASP A 10 -16.16 -2.97 5.64
C ASP A 10 -15.31 -1.71 5.46
N ILE A 11 -14.13 -1.82 4.86
CA ILE A 11 -13.22 -0.69 4.61
C ILE A 11 -13.82 0.27 3.59
N VAL A 12 -14.41 -0.24 2.50
CA VAL A 12 -15.08 0.59 1.48
C VAL A 12 -16.25 1.34 2.10
N HIS A 13 -17.16 0.64 2.78
CA HIS A 13 -18.33 1.24 3.41
C HIS A 13 -17.94 2.25 4.50
N ALA A 14 -16.91 1.97 5.29
CA ALA A 14 -16.39 2.92 6.27
C ALA A 14 -15.78 4.17 5.61
N ALA A 15 -15.18 4.04 4.44
CA ALA A 15 -14.53 5.15 3.73
C ALA A 15 -15.51 5.95 2.85
N GLU A 16 -16.65 5.37 2.45
CA GLU A 16 -17.74 6.06 1.77
C GLU A 16 -18.56 6.96 2.69
N LYS A 17 -18.39 6.85 4.01
CA LYS A 17 -18.99 7.78 4.98
C LYS A 17 -18.60 9.23 4.65
N PRO A 18 -19.49 10.19 4.94
CA PRO A 18 -19.20 11.59 4.70
C PRO A 18 -18.00 12.04 5.56
N LEU A 19 -17.25 13.03 5.06
CA LEU A 19 -16.03 13.51 5.71
C LEU A 19 -16.27 14.03 7.14
N TRP A 20 -17.42 14.66 7.37
CA TRP A 20 -18.04 15.03 8.65
C TRP A 20 -19.58 15.00 8.50
N ASN A 21 -20.34 15.13 9.58
CA ASN A 21 -21.80 15.10 9.51
C ASN A 21 -22.32 16.28 8.68
N SER A 22 -22.97 16.00 7.55
CA SER A 22 -23.47 16.96 6.53
C SER A 22 -22.48 17.34 5.41
N CYS A 23 -21.31 16.71 5.31
CA CYS A 23 -20.44 16.87 4.14
C CYS A 23 -20.94 16.05 2.94
N THR A 24 -20.96 16.66 1.75
CA THR A 24 -21.27 15.95 0.49
C THR A 24 -20.10 15.06 0.03
N GLN A 25 -18.86 15.42 0.41
CA GLN A 25 -17.68 14.66 0.04
C GLN A 25 -17.47 13.46 0.97
N SER A 26 -17.16 12.31 0.39
CA SER A 26 -16.81 11.13 1.16
C SER A 26 -15.42 11.27 1.78
N GLN A 27 -15.24 10.61 2.93
CA GLN A 27 -13.95 10.52 3.60
C GLN A 27 -12.86 9.99 2.66
N LEU A 28 -13.18 8.97 1.87
CA LEU A 28 -12.25 8.39 0.92
C LEU A 28 -11.84 9.38 -0.16
N GLY A 29 -12.81 10.09 -0.76
CA GLY A 29 -12.56 11.04 -1.83
C GLY A 29 -11.60 12.14 -1.37
N ALA A 30 -11.88 12.75 -0.22
CA ALA A 30 -11.05 13.80 0.34
C ALA A 30 -9.63 13.31 0.70
N VAL A 31 -9.52 12.13 1.31
CA VAL A 31 -8.21 11.54 1.63
C VAL A 31 -7.41 11.20 0.37
N ALA A 32 -8.06 10.67 -0.66
CA ALA A 32 -7.44 10.36 -1.94
C ALA A 32 -6.90 11.62 -2.62
N GLU A 33 -7.72 12.66 -2.75
CA GLU A 33 -7.32 13.96 -3.31
C GLU A 33 -6.15 14.59 -2.54
N LEU A 34 -6.19 14.59 -1.21
CA LEU A 34 -5.10 15.14 -0.41
C LEU A 34 -3.78 14.39 -0.62
N VAL A 35 -3.83 13.07 -0.70
CA VAL A 35 -2.63 12.26 -0.96
C VAL A 35 -2.13 12.45 -2.39
N ASP A 36 -3.03 12.66 -3.35
CA ASP A 36 -2.68 12.97 -4.74
C ASP A 36 -1.98 14.33 -4.84
N ILE A 37 -2.58 15.39 -4.27
CA ILE A 37 -1.98 16.73 -4.16
C ILE A 37 -0.58 16.68 -3.55
N LYS A 38 -0.40 15.86 -2.50
CA LYS A 38 0.91 15.68 -1.88
C LYS A 38 1.93 15.12 -2.87
N VAL A 39 1.57 14.07 -3.61
CA VAL A 39 2.47 13.39 -4.54
C VAL A 39 2.80 14.29 -5.71
N ASP A 40 1.79 14.89 -6.33
CA ASP A 40 1.93 15.78 -7.48
C ASP A 40 2.67 17.07 -7.13
N GLY A 41 2.33 17.67 -6.00
CA GLY A 41 3.00 18.86 -5.48
C GLY A 41 4.35 18.59 -4.81
N ARG A 42 4.78 17.32 -4.71
CA ARG A 42 6.02 16.88 -4.01
C ARG A 42 6.11 17.43 -2.58
N ILE A 43 4.96 17.53 -1.91
CA ILE A 43 4.85 18.12 -0.58
C ILE A 43 5.47 17.16 0.44
N SER A 44 6.35 17.69 1.31
CA SER A 44 6.97 16.89 2.38
C SER A 44 5.91 16.33 3.34
N GLN A 45 6.24 15.24 4.05
CA GLN A 45 5.33 14.71 5.09
C GLN A 45 5.04 15.76 6.16
N GLU A 46 6.06 16.49 6.58
CA GLU A 46 5.94 17.54 7.59
C GLU A 46 4.93 18.64 7.18
N ILE A 47 4.99 19.12 5.93
CA ILE A 47 4.06 20.16 5.46
C ILE A 47 2.63 19.61 5.41
N TYR A 48 2.44 18.38 4.93
CA TYR A 48 1.13 17.73 4.94
C TYR A 48 0.55 17.64 6.36
N ASP A 49 1.37 17.20 7.32
CA ASP A 49 0.95 17.04 8.71
C ASP A 49 0.61 18.40 9.34
N ARG A 50 1.35 19.46 9.00
CA ARG A 50 1.02 20.84 9.39
C ARG A 50 -0.29 21.34 8.79
N ILE A 51 -0.55 21.04 7.52
CA ILE A 51 -1.84 21.38 6.87
C ILE A 51 -2.97 20.63 7.55
N SER A 52 -2.77 19.35 7.90
CA SER A 52 -3.78 18.54 8.59
C SER A 52 -4.11 19.12 9.96
N GLN A 53 -3.09 19.54 10.73
CA GLN A 53 -3.30 20.23 12.01
C GLN A 53 -4.00 21.59 11.85
N TRP A 54 -3.70 22.32 10.77
CA TRP A 54 -4.40 23.57 10.47
C TRP A 54 -5.88 23.34 10.13
N VAL A 55 -6.19 22.26 9.41
CA VAL A 55 -7.56 21.82 9.11
C VAL A 55 -8.33 21.53 10.41
N ASP A 56 -7.70 20.90 11.41
CA ASP A 56 -8.33 20.62 12.72
C ASP A 56 -8.87 21.89 13.41
N HIS A 57 -8.30 23.06 13.12
CA HIS A 57 -8.73 24.33 13.71
C HIS A 57 -9.90 25.01 12.99
N ILE A 58 -10.14 24.70 11.72
CA ILE A 58 -11.13 25.39 10.87
C ILE A 58 -12.34 24.51 10.59
N PHE A 59 -12.14 23.19 10.56
CA PHE A 59 -13.18 22.24 10.24
C PHE A 59 -13.98 21.82 11.48
N PRO A 60 -15.20 21.29 11.27
CA PRO A 60 -15.98 20.67 12.34
C PRO A 60 -15.18 19.61 13.10
N HIS A 61 -15.40 19.51 14.41
CA HIS A 61 -14.65 18.59 15.29
C HIS A 61 -14.87 17.11 14.95
N ASP A 62 -15.93 16.78 14.21
CA ASP A 62 -16.29 15.44 13.78
C ASP A 62 -15.70 15.05 12.41
N HIS A 63 -14.84 15.88 11.81
CA HIS A 63 -14.16 15.53 10.58
C HIS A 63 -13.14 14.40 10.77
N THR A 64 -12.93 13.61 9.71
CA THR A 64 -12.15 12.35 9.76
C THR A 64 -10.79 12.42 9.06
N LEU A 65 -10.35 13.63 8.67
CA LEU A 65 -8.98 13.85 8.17
C LEU A 65 -7.98 13.64 9.31
N SER A 66 -6.78 13.21 8.93
CA SER A 66 -5.73 12.89 9.87
C SER A 66 -4.37 13.13 9.24
N LEU A 67 -3.31 12.87 10.01
CA LEU A 67 -1.94 12.96 9.54
C LEU A 67 -1.71 12.05 8.32
N TYR A 68 -0.68 12.38 7.54
CA TYR A 68 -0.35 11.70 6.29
C TYR A 68 -0.23 10.19 6.47
N TYR A 69 0.41 9.74 7.55
CA TYR A 69 0.60 8.32 7.82
C TYR A 69 -0.72 7.55 7.86
N TYR A 70 -1.72 8.07 8.58
CA TYR A 70 -3.02 7.44 8.75
C TYR A 70 -3.84 7.51 7.47
N ASN A 71 -3.86 8.66 6.81
CA ASN A 71 -4.54 8.85 5.53
C ASN A 71 -3.96 7.94 4.43
N LYS A 72 -2.64 7.86 4.33
CA LYS A 72 -1.95 6.92 3.43
C LYS A 72 -2.29 5.47 3.77
N LYS A 73 -2.38 5.12 5.06
CA LYS A 73 -2.75 3.77 5.49
C LYS A 73 -4.16 3.40 5.03
N LYS A 74 -5.14 4.30 5.16
CA LYS A 74 -6.51 4.12 4.66
C LYS A 74 -6.53 3.81 3.16
N ILE A 75 -5.79 4.56 2.34
CA ILE A 75 -5.67 4.31 0.90
C ILE A 75 -4.93 2.99 0.62
N LYS A 76 -3.88 2.70 1.38
CA LYS A 76 -3.09 1.46 1.22
C LYS A 76 -3.93 0.22 1.48
N ASP A 77 -4.79 0.25 2.50
CA ASP A 77 -5.67 -0.88 2.86
C ASP A 77 -6.75 -1.11 1.78
N LEU A 78 -7.09 -0.07 1.02
CA LEU A 78 -7.90 -0.18 -0.20
C LEU A 78 -7.09 -0.59 -1.43
N GLY A 79 -5.76 -0.57 -1.37
CA GLY A 79 -4.87 -1.00 -2.43
C GLY A 79 -4.87 -2.52 -2.57
N LEU A 80 -4.62 -3.02 -3.77
CA LEU A 80 -4.37 -4.44 -3.96
C LEU A 80 -2.96 -4.79 -3.48
N PRO A 81 -2.76 -5.89 -2.74
CA PRO A 81 -1.45 -6.26 -2.22
C PRO A 81 -0.47 -6.46 -3.38
N VAL A 82 0.77 -6.03 -3.15
CA VAL A 82 1.93 -6.27 -4.02
C VAL A 82 2.96 -6.98 -3.16
N GLU A 83 3.29 -8.20 -3.55
CA GLU A 83 4.30 -9.00 -2.89
C GLU A 83 5.65 -8.72 -3.54
N LYS A 84 6.65 -8.43 -2.71
CA LYS A 84 8.02 -8.19 -3.17
C LYS A 84 8.81 -9.46 -2.95
N ILE A 85 9.40 -9.95 -4.03
CA ILE A 85 10.19 -11.17 -4.06
C ILE A 85 11.57 -10.75 -4.50
N ASP A 86 12.59 -11.04 -3.69
CA ASP A 86 13.95 -10.75 -4.10
C ASP A 86 14.31 -11.66 -5.27
N ALA A 87 15.04 -11.10 -6.23
CA ALA A 87 15.51 -11.81 -7.40
C ALA A 87 17.03 -11.77 -7.48
N CYS A 88 17.62 -12.80 -8.09
CA CYS A 88 19.03 -12.77 -8.45
C CYS A 88 19.29 -11.58 -9.41
N LYS A 89 20.45 -10.92 -9.25
CA LYS A 89 20.90 -9.84 -10.14
C LYS A 89 20.86 -10.22 -11.63
N ASN A 90 21.15 -11.48 -11.94
CA ASN A 90 21.14 -12.01 -13.32
C ASN A 90 19.80 -12.70 -13.67
N SER A 91 18.75 -12.49 -12.87
CA SER A 91 17.42 -13.09 -13.03
C SER A 91 17.39 -14.63 -13.09
N CYS A 92 18.41 -15.31 -12.55
CA CYS A 92 18.50 -16.77 -12.60
C CYS A 92 17.50 -17.48 -11.66
N MET A 93 17.12 -16.82 -10.56
CA MET A 93 16.20 -17.38 -9.57
C MET A 93 15.51 -16.29 -8.75
N LEU A 94 14.43 -16.68 -8.08
CA LEU A 94 13.71 -15.90 -7.09
C LEU A 94 13.98 -16.47 -5.70
N TYR A 95 14.26 -15.60 -4.72
CA TYR A 95 14.41 -15.99 -3.33
C TYR A 95 13.02 -16.14 -2.69
N TRP A 96 12.38 -17.29 -2.94
CA TRP A 96 10.98 -17.55 -2.57
C TRP A 96 10.82 -18.94 -1.94
N LYS A 97 9.86 -19.09 -1.01
CA LYS A 97 9.61 -20.32 -0.23
C LYS A 97 10.92 -20.85 0.40
N ASP A 98 11.36 -22.04 0.01
CA ASP A 98 12.49 -22.75 0.59
C ASP A 98 13.84 -22.08 0.27
N GLU A 99 13.83 -21.07 -0.61
CA GLU A 99 15.01 -20.33 -1.06
C GLU A 99 15.12 -18.94 -0.43
N ILE A 100 14.22 -18.61 0.51
CA ILE A 100 14.14 -17.27 1.11
C ILE A 100 15.32 -16.92 2.02
N ASP A 101 16.01 -17.91 2.59
CA ASP A 101 17.13 -17.71 3.51
C ASP A 101 18.49 -17.72 2.80
N LEU A 102 18.51 -17.86 1.47
CA LEU A 102 19.75 -17.84 0.70
C LEU A 102 20.25 -16.41 0.54
N ASP A 103 21.54 -16.24 0.84
CA ASP A 103 22.29 -14.99 0.61
C ASP A 103 22.98 -14.98 -0.77
N TYR A 104 23.06 -16.14 -1.44
CA TYR A 104 23.72 -16.31 -2.74
C TYR A 104 22.85 -17.11 -3.71
N CYS A 105 22.96 -16.78 -4.99
CA CYS A 105 22.26 -17.49 -6.06
C CYS A 105 22.84 -18.90 -6.26
N LYS A 106 21.97 -19.93 -6.27
CA LYS A 106 22.37 -21.32 -6.50
C LYS A 106 22.92 -21.60 -7.91
N PHE A 107 22.56 -20.75 -8.88
CA PHE A 107 22.91 -20.97 -10.30
C PHE A 107 24.14 -20.20 -10.75
N CYS A 108 24.29 -18.93 -10.33
CA CYS A 108 25.42 -18.08 -10.75
C CYS A 108 26.36 -17.69 -9.60
N GLY A 109 26.08 -18.09 -8.36
CA GLY A 109 26.91 -17.77 -7.19
C GLY A 109 26.85 -16.30 -6.75
N GLU A 110 26.09 -15.45 -7.44
CA GLU A 110 26.06 -14.02 -7.12
C GLU A 110 25.34 -13.71 -5.83
N ALA A 111 25.83 -12.67 -5.15
CA ALA A 111 25.23 -12.20 -3.90
C ALA A 111 23.81 -11.66 -4.13
N ARG A 112 22.91 -11.94 -3.18
CA ARG A 112 21.56 -11.39 -3.15
C ARG A 112 21.53 -9.89 -2.86
N TYR A 113 22.38 -9.44 -1.94
CA TYR A 113 22.35 -8.08 -1.40
C TYR A 113 23.52 -7.23 -1.88
N LYS A 114 23.28 -5.94 -2.06
CA LYS A 114 24.29 -4.94 -2.38
C LYS A 114 25.21 -4.71 -1.17
N ALA A 115 26.51 -4.58 -1.42
CA ALA A 115 27.46 -4.18 -0.39
C ALA A 115 27.11 -2.77 0.12
N THR A 116 26.82 -2.66 1.42
CA THR A 116 26.53 -1.37 2.06
C THR A 116 27.80 -0.85 2.72
N ARG A 117 28.15 0.43 2.50
CA ARG A 117 29.39 1.04 3.00
C ARG A 117 29.46 1.11 4.53
N GLU A 118 28.30 1.09 5.19
CA GLU A 118 28.17 1.10 6.64
C GLU A 118 27.77 -0.30 7.11
N GLN A 119 28.77 -1.12 7.47
CA GLN A 119 28.56 -2.42 8.12
C GLN A 119 28.21 -2.23 9.59
N SER A 120 27.14 -1.47 9.88
CA SER A 120 26.49 -1.56 11.17
C SER A 120 25.66 -2.85 11.19
N PRO A 121 25.63 -3.63 12.29
CA PRO A 121 24.79 -4.81 12.41
C PRO A 121 23.28 -4.53 12.22
N ASN A 122 22.86 -3.27 12.24
CA ASN A 122 21.48 -2.83 11.98
C ASN A 122 21.26 -2.21 10.58
N SER A 123 22.23 -2.28 9.66
CA SER A 123 22.03 -1.74 8.31
C SER A 123 21.03 -2.60 7.53
N LYS A 124 20.06 -1.95 6.88
CA LYS A 124 19.05 -2.65 6.07
C LYS A 124 19.73 -3.31 4.88
N LYS A 125 19.62 -4.64 4.77
CA LYS A 125 20.07 -5.39 3.58
C LYS A 125 19.21 -4.96 2.38
N ILE A 126 19.85 -4.51 1.30
CA ILE A 126 19.17 -4.07 0.06
C ILE A 126 19.45 -5.11 -1.03
N PRO A 127 18.44 -5.82 -1.55
CA PRO A 127 18.64 -6.80 -2.61
C PRO A 127 19.09 -6.14 -3.92
N TYR A 128 19.75 -6.90 -4.79
CA TYR A 128 20.14 -6.43 -6.11
C TYR A 128 18.91 -6.15 -6.99
N ASP A 129 17.97 -7.07 -7.00
CA ASP A 129 16.75 -7.00 -7.79
C ASP A 129 15.52 -7.49 -7.01
N ILE A 130 14.34 -7.00 -7.37
CA ILE A 130 13.06 -7.28 -6.71
C ILE A 130 11.98 -7.47 -7.77
N LEU A 131 11.44 -8.68 -7.87
CA LEU A 131 10.21 -8.97 -8.57
C LEU A 131 9.00 -8.50 -7.75
N ARG A 132 8.06 -7.81 -8.40
CA ARG A 132 6.81 -7.35 -7.78
C ARG A 132 5.67 -8.23 -8.25
N HIS A 133 5.33 -9.23 -7.44
CA HIS A 133 4.22 -10.13 -7.71
C HIS A 133 2.88 -9.49 -7.34
N LEU A 134 1.91 -9.62 -8.24
CA LEU A 134 0.54 -9.15 -8.10
C LEU A 134 -0.34 -10.38 -7.84
N PRO A 135 -0.57 -10.79 -6.57
CA PRO A 135 -1.27 -12.03 -6.27
C PRO A 135 -2.67 -12.02 -6.89
N LEU A 136 -2.98 -13.10 -7.61
CA LEU A 136 -4.20 -13.27 -8.40
C LEU A 136 -5.43 -13.43 -7.50
N THR A 137 -5.34 -14.24 -6.45
CA THR A 137 -6.46 -14.55 -5.56
C THR A 137 -7.17 -13.30 -5.00
N PRO A 138 -6.50 -12.34 -4.33
CA PRO A 138 -7.18 -11.14 -3.81
C PRO A 138 -7.73 -10.24 -4.93
N ARG A 139 -7.14 -10.30 -6.13
CA ARG A 139 -7.60 -9.52 -7.29
C ARG A 139 -8.89 -10.09 -7.85
N LEU A 140 -8.93 -11.42 -8.03
CA LEU A 140 -10.13 -12.12 -8.46
C LEU A 140 -11.24 -11.95 -7.42
N GLN A 141 -10.95 -12.13 -6.13
CA GLN A 141 -11.94 -11.89 -5.06
C GLN A 141 -12.55 -10.49 -5.16
N ARG A 142 -11.74 -9.46 -5.42
CA ARG A 142 -12.22 -8.09 -5.60
C ARG A 142 -12.99 -7.89 -6.90
N LEU A 143 -12.53 -8.51 -7.99
CA LEU A 143 -13.21 -8.45 -9.30
C LEU A 143 -14.63 -9.03 -9.19
N TYR A 144 -14.78 -10.17 -8.52
CA TYR A 144 -16.08 -10.83 -8.33
C TYR A 144 -16.88 -10.30 -7.13
N ALA A 145 -16.35 -9.36 -6.34
CA ALA A 145 -17.10 -8.72 -5.26
C ALA A 145 -18.22 -7.80 -5.77
N SER A 146 -18.02 -7.20 -6.96
CA SER A 146 -19.03 -6.39 -7.62
C SER A 146 -20.01 -7.28 -8.37
N LYS A 147 -21.32 -7.14 -8.08
CA LYS A 147 -22.37 -7.87 -8.80
C LYS A 147 -22.33 -7.61 -10.31
N ALA A 148 -22.17 -6.33 -10.71
CA ALA A 148 -22.10 -5.93 -12.11
C ALA A 148 -20.93 -6.61 -12.84
N THR A 149 -19.77 -6.71 -12.17
CA THR A 149 -18.59 -7.33 -12.77
C THR A 149 -18.70 -8.86 -12.76
N ALA A 150 -19.28 -9.45 -11.72
CA ALA A 150 -19.53 -10.89 -11.66
C ALA A 150 -20.48 -11.35 -12.77
N GLU A 151 -21.55 -10.59 -13.04
CA GLU A 151 -22.50 -10.87 -14.12
C GLU A 151 -21.87 -10.83 -15.52
N GLN A 152 -20.87 -9.99 -15.74
CA GLN A 152 -20.16 -9.88 -17.03
C GLN A 152 -19.11 -10.98 -17.27
N MET A 153 -18.73 -11.71 -16.23
CA MET A 153 -17.70 -12.76 -16.28
C MET A 153 -18.31 -14.19 -16.34
N MET A 154 -19.63 -14.29 -16.27
CA MET A 154 -20.42 -15.54 -16.40
C MET A 154 -20.93 -15.69 -17.83
#